data_AF-A0A535E031-F1
#
_entry.id   AF-A0A535E031-F1
#
_cell.length_a   1.000
_cell.length_b   1.000
_cell.length_c   1.000
_cell.angle_alpha   90.00
_cell.angle_beta   90.00
_cell.angle_gamma   90.00
#
_symmetry.space_group_name_H-M   'P 1'
#
loop_
_entity.id
_entity.type
_entity.pdbx_description
1 polymer ?
#
loop_
_entity_poly.entity_id
_entity_poly.type
_entity_poly.pdbx_seq_one_letter_code
_entity_poly.pdbx_strand_id
1 'polypeptide(L)'
;METVGPPLSTTAWAAEFVAQTLEVLPVFMRDGELFWLKPVHGDSLRIGLAPASSPGDEVIAAMTWYPLTPRAVHSTSWRSEEGRVILTYVAAVEPPDQLPPDSLEALAVGRAELARGEAMAAPLAIGVGAVLEHALRHLAWLIRDDPAIATALASWHDALAVYVPEPFRALA
;
A
#
# COMPACT_ATOMS: atom_id res chain seq x y z
N MET A 1 -30.75 -9.81 36.99
CA MET A 1 -30.73 -8.49 36.36
C MET A 1 -29.56 -8.51 35.40
N GLU A 2 -29.82 -8.75 34.11
CA GLU A 2 -28.75 -8.81 33.11
C GLU A 2 -28.15 -7.42 32.91
N THR A 3 -26.85 -7.32 33.18
CA THR A 3 -26.04 -6.09 33.21
C THR A 3 -25.43 -5.76 31.85
N VAL A 4 -26.03 -6.24 30.76
CA VAL A 4 -25.49 -6.05 29.41
C VAL A 4 -26.45 -5.13 28.66
N GLY A 5 -25.92 -3.99 28.20
CA GLY A 5 -26.66 -2.99 27.44
C GLY A 5 -27.14 -3.51 26.07
N PRO A 6 -27.74 -2.63 25.25
CA PRO A 6 -28.20 -3.01 23.92
C PRO A 6 -27.05 -3.51 23.02
N PRO A 7 -27.36 -4.24 21.93
CA PRO A 7 -26.36 -4.71 20.97
C PRO A 7 -25.47 -3.57 20.46
N LEU A 8 -24.17 -3.82 20.34
CA LEU A 8 -23.19 -2.84 19.87
C LEU A 8 -23.36 -2.46 18.39
N SER A 9 -24.04 -3.30 17.59
CA SER A 9 -24.34 -3.06 16.18
C SER A 9 -25.64 -3.73 15.80
N THR A 10 -26.39 -3.08 14.90
CA THR A 10 -27.61 -3.62 14.28
C THR A 10 -27.37 -4.15 12.87
N THR A 11 -26.17 -3.95 12.32
CA THR A 11 -25.76 -4.49 11.03
C THR A 11 -25.36 -5.95 11.19
N ALA A 12 -25.97 -6.84 10.42
CA ALA A 12 -25.58 -8.25 10.38
C ALA A 12 -24.11 -8.38 9.93
N TRP A 13 -23.31 -9.07 10.73
CA TRP A 13 -21.90 -9.36 10.44
C TRP A 13 -21.77 -10.83 10.02
N ALA A 14 -21.00 -11.08 8.96
CA ALA A 14 -20.61 -12.42 8.55
C ALA A 14 -19.09 -12.46 8.37
N ALA A 15 -18.42 -13.43 9.00
CA ALA A 15 -17.00 -13.67 8.77
C ALA A 15 -16.69 -14.04 7.31
N GLU A 16 -17.70 -14.51 6.57
CA GLU A 16 -17.60 -15.02 5.20
C GLU A 16 -17.79 -13.95 4.12
N PHE A 17 -18.22 -12.73 4.47
CA PHE A 17 -18.47 -11.67 3.50
C PHE A 17 -17.87 -10.35 3.96
N VAL A 18 -16.69 -10.04 3.44
CA VAL A 18 -16.10 -8.71 3.52
C VAL A 18 -15.67 -8.31 2.11
N ALA A 19 -16.50 -7.52 1.43
CA ALA A 19 -16.09 -6.90 0.18
C ALA A 19 -15.07 -5.80 0.49
N GLN A 20 -13.78 -6.12 0.34
CA GLN A 20 -12.69 -5.16 0.48
C GLN A 20 -12.15 -4.82 -0.90
N THR A 21 -11.77 -3.56 -1.06
CA THR A 21 -11.01 -3.14 -2.23
C THR A 21 -9.54 -3.16 -1.87
N LEU A 22 -8.72 -3.83 -2.68
CA LEU A 22 -7.28 -3.69 -2.57
C LEU A 22 -6.84 -2.53 -3.44
N GLU A 23 -6.08 -1.62 -2.88
CA GLU A 23 -5.27 -0.67 -3.63
C GLU A 23 -3.86 -1.23 -3.73
N VAL A 24 -3.32 -1.33 -4.93
CA VAL A 24 -1.98 -1.84 -5.17
C VAL A 24 -1.13 -0.69 -5.71
N LEU A 25 0.04 -0.49 -5.10
CA LEU A 25 1.04 0.49 -5.52
C LEU A 25 2.28 -0.26 -5.99
N PRO A 26 2.36 -0.64 -7.29
CA PRO A 26 3.58 -1.21 -7.84
C PRO A 26 4.65 -0.13 -7.89
N VAL A 27 5.82 -0.43 -7.33
CA VAL A 27 6.99 0.43 -7.32
C VAL A 27 8.18 -0.33 -7.88
N PHE A 28 9.04 0.37 -8.62
CA PHE A 28 10.28 -0.20 -9.14
C PHE A 28 11.42 0.81 -9.01
N MET A 29 12.66 0.33 -9.08
CA MET A 29 13.85 1.18 -9.02
C MET A 29 14.63 1.09 -10.33
N ARG A 30 14.94 2.24 -10.94
CA ARG A 30 15.78 2.33 -12.14
C ARG A 30 16.84 3.39 -11.92
N ASP A 31 18.09 3.05 -12.17
CA ASP A 31 19.24 3.96 -12.03
C ASP A 31 19.33 4.66 -10.66
N GLY A 32 18.91 3.96 -9.59
CA GLY A 32 18.89 4.47 -8.21
C GLY A 32 17.68 5.34 -7.85
N GLU A 33 16.79 5.61 -8.80
CA GLU A 33 15.56 6.38 -8.59
C GLU A 33 14.34 5.47 -8.49
N LEU A 34 13.38 5.86 -7.65
CA LEU A 34 12.12 5.14 -7.47
C LEU A 34 11.05 5.67 -8.43
N PHE A 35 10.33 4.73 -9.03
CA PHE A 35 9.18 4.97 -9.87
C PHE A 35 8.00 4.16 -9.33
N TRP A 36 6.79 4.61 -9.61
CA TRP A 36 5.58 3.84 -9.34
C TRP A 36 4.72 3.75 -10.59
N LEU A 37 3.90 2.71 -10.64
CA LEU A 37 2.97 2.45 -11.73
C LEU A 37 1.55 2.75 -11.27
N LYS A 38 0.78 3.42 -12.13
CA LYS A 38 -0.67 3.56 -11.93
C LYS A 38 -1.43 3.32 -13.23
N PRO A 39 -2.72 2.97 -13.18
CA PRO A 39 -3.55 2.91 -14.36
C PRO A 39 -3.62 4.25 -15.07
N VAL A 40 -3.62 4.24 -16.40
CA VAL A 40 -3.77 5.46 -17.22
C VAL A 40 -5.14 6.16 -16.99
N HIS A 41 -6.13 5.43 -16.48
CA HIS A 41 -7.50 5.91 -16.26
C HIS A 41 -7.89 6.05 -14.78
N GLY A 42 -6.93 5.95 -13.86
CA GLY A 42 -7.20 6.01 -12.43
C GLY A 42 -6.05 6.60 -11.62
N ASP A 43 -6.36 6.99 -10.39
CA ASP A 43 -5.37 7.55 -9.47
C ASP A 43 -4.49 6.47 -8.84
N SER A 44 -4.97 5.23 -8.75
CA SER A 44 -4.24 4.06 -8.26
C SER A 44 -4.81 2.77 -8.84
N LEU A 45 -4.02 1.69 -8.85
CA LEU A 45 -4.51 0.37 -9.25
C LEU A 45 -5.40 -0.18 -8.14
N ARG A 46 -6.66 -0.48 -8.47
CA ARG A 46 -7.62 -1.07 -7.54
C ARG A 46 -8.14 -2.39 -8.07
N ILE A 47 -8.18 -3.39 -7.22
CA ILE A 47 -8.72 -4.72 -7.51
C ILE A 47 -9.70 -5.15 -6.41
N GLY A 48 -10.67 -5.99 -6.76
CA GLY A 48 -11.59 -6.56 -5.78
C GLY A 48 -10.94 -7.72 -5.02
N LEU A 49 -11.19 -7.80 -3.71
CA LEU A 49 -10.85 -8.99 -2.93
C LEU A 49 -12.04 -9.95 -2.91
N ALA A 50 -11.88 -11.14 -3.47
CA ALA A 50 -12.87 -12.19 -3.34
C ALA A 50 -12.88 -12.74 -1.89
N PRO A 51 -14.04 -13.12 -1.31
CA PRO A 51 -14.14 -13.44 0.11
C PRO A 51 -13.25 -14.58 0.62
N ALA A 52 -12.88 -15.52 -0.26
CA ALA A 52 -12.05 -16.68 0.09
C ALA A 52 -10.57 -16.52 -0.31
N SER A 53 -10.21 -15.39 -0.90
CA SER A 53 -8.86 -15.15 -1.41
C SER A 53 -7.95 -14.55 -0.35
N SER A 54 -6.68 -14.93 -0.39
CA SER A 54 -5.62 -14.22 0.33
C SER A 54 -5.34 -12.89 -0.39
N PRO A 55 -5.36 -11.73 0.29
CA PRO A 55 -5.08 -10.46 -0.36
C PRO A 55 -3.71 -10.40 -1.04
N GLY A 56 -2.69 -11.00 -0.42
CA GLY A 56 -1.34 -11.04 -0.99
C GLY A 56 -1.29 -11.83 -2.31
N ASP A 57 -2.03 -12.94 -2.40
CA ASP A 57 -2.09 -13.76 -3.60
C ASP A 57 -2.80 -13.02 -4.74
N GLU A 58 -3.87 -12.27 -4.45
CA GLU A 58 -4.56 -11.43 -5.44
C GLU A 58 -3.66 -10.30 -5.95
N VAL A 59 -2.85 -9.69 -5.07
CA VAL A 59 -1.85 -8.69 -5.51
C VAL A 59 -0.81 -9.33 -6.42
N ILE A 60 -0.27 -10.50 -6.08
CA ILE A 60 0.71 -11.20 -6.91
C ILE A 60 0.10 -11.61 -8.27
N ALA A 61 -1.13 -12.10 -8.26
CA ALA A 61 -1.86 -12.45 -9.48
C ALA A 61 -2.06 -11.22 -10.38
N ALA A 62 -2.42 -10.06 -9.80
CA ALA A 62 -2.52 -8.81 -10.53
C ALA A 62 -1.16 -8.38 -11.12
N MET A 63 -0.06 -8.47 -10.37
CA MET A 63 1.28 -8.16 -10.91
C MET A 63 1.63 -9.05 -12.10
N THR A 64 1.36 -10.34 -11.98
CA THR A 64 1.59 -11.33 -13.06
C THR A 64 0.74 -11.03 -14.29
N TRP A 65 -0.49 -10.55 -14.11
CA TRP A 65 -1.37 -10.14 -15.21
C TRP A 65 -0.84 -8.92 -15.97
N TYR A 66 -0.16 -7.98 -15.29
CA TYR A 66 0.49 -6.79 -15.88
C TYR A 66 1.94 -7.04 -16.38
N PRO A 67 2.25 -8.27 -16.78
CA PRO A 67 3.61 -8.84 -16.85
C PRO A 67 4.69 -8.28 -15.91
N LEU A 68 4.35 -7.93 -14.66
CA LEU A 68 5.30 -7.45 -13.67
C LEU A 68 5.87 -8.61 -12.85
N THR A 69 7.17 -8.53 -12.52
CA THR A 69 7.83 -9.52 -11.66
C THR A 69 7.96 -8.98 -10.24
N PRO A 70 7.10 -9.40 -9.28
CA PRO A 70 7.19 -8.94 -7.90
C PRO A 70 8.41 -9.53 -7.18
N ARG A 71 9.09 -8.68 -6.40
CA ARG A 71 10.16 -9.03 -5.47
C ARG A 71 9.69 -9.07 -4.02
N ALA A 72 8.77 -8.18 -3.67
CA ALA A 72 8.16 -8.12 -2.35
C ALA A 72 6.76 -7.51 -2.44
N VAL A 73 5.84 -8.00 -1.61
CA VAL A 73 4.46 -7.49 -1.52
C VAL A 73 4.10 -7.37 -0.04
N HIS A 74 3.65 -6.19 0.39
CA HIS A 74 3.29 -5.95 1.79
C HIS A 74 2.07 -5.04 1.93
N SER A 75 1.19 -5.36 2.87
CA SER A 75 0.13 -4.46 3.32
C SER A 75 0.73 -3.29 4.10
N THR A 76 0.31 -2.06 3.84
CA THR A 76 0.92 -0.86 4.43
C THR A 76 -0.06 -0.04 5.26
N SER A 77 -1.31 0.06 4.81
CA SER A 77 -2.33 0.91 5.43
C SER A 77 -3.73 0.48 5.00
N TRP A 78 -4.74 1.04 5.66
CA TRP A 78 -6.13 0.96 5.24
C TRP A 78 -6.81 2.31 5.41
N ARG A 79 -7.87 2.58 4.64
CA ARG A 79 -8.71 3.77 4.80
C ARG A 79 -10.17 3.44 4.54
N SER A 80 -11.05 4.33 5.01
CA SER A 80 -12.45 4.35 4.61
C SER A 80 -12.65 5.35 3.49
N GLU A 81 -13.31 4.94 2.41
CA GLU A 81 -13.63 5.78 1.26
C GLU A 81 -15.00 5.35 0.71
N GLU A 82 -15.95 6.29 0.59
CA GLU A 82 -17.30 6.04 0.04
C GLU A 82 -18.03 4.83 0.67
N GLY A 83 -17.87 4.64 1.99
CA GLY A 83 -18.50 3.53 2.72
C GLY A 83 -17.83 2.17 2.52
N ARG A 84 -16.62 2.14 1.95
CA ARG A 84 -15.81 0.93 1.75
C ARG A 84 -14.49 1.04 2.51
N VAL A 85 -13.98 -0.11 2.94
CA VAL A 85 -12.60 -0.22 3.42
C VAL A 85 -11.70 -0.53 2.22
N ILE A 86 -10.69 0.31 2.05
CA ILE A 86 -9.61 0.09 1.10
C ILE A 86 -8.38 -0.36 1.87
N LEU A 87 -7.82 -1.51 1.50
CA LEU A 87 -6.59 -2.04 2.05
C LEU A 87 -5.47 -1.82 1.03
N THR A 88 -4.43 -1.10 1.41
CA THR A 88 -3.34 -0.74 0.49
C THR A 88 -2.17 -1.70 0.63
N TYR A 89 -1.73 -2.24 -0.50
CA TYR A 89 -0.51 -3.00 -0.69
C TYR A 89 0.51 -2.19 -1.50
N VAL A 90 1.78 -2.31 -1.10
CA VAL A 90 2.90 -1.94 -1.95
C VAL A 90 3.50 -3.19 -2.54
N ALA A 91 3.79 -3.17 -3.85
CA ALA A 91 4.45 -4.25 -4.55
C ALA A 91 5.76 -3.73 -5.13
N ALA A 92 6.88 -4.09 -4.54
CA ALA A 92 8.18 -3.84 -5.15
C ALA A 92 8.37 -4.84 -6.29
N VAL A 93 8.52 -4.34 -7.51
CA VAL A 93 8.65 -5.13 -8.73
C VAL A 93 9.97 -4.82 -9.43
N GLU A 94 10.42 -5.74 -10.26
CA GLU A 94 11.49 -5.46 -11.22
C GLU A 94 11.09 -4.33 -12.17
N PRO A 95 12.04 -3.51 -12.66
CA PRO A 95 11.75 -2.52 -13.68
C PRO A 95 11.13 -3.18 -14.90
N PRO A 96 9.92 -2.78 -15.32
CA PRO A 96 9.31 -3.39 -16.49
C PRO A 96 10.06 -2.98 -17.76
N ASP A 97 10.33 -3.96 -18.63
CA ASP A 97 10.89 -3.71 -19.97
C ASP A 97 9.85 -3.02 -20.86
N GLN A 98 8.62 -3.54 -20.84
CA GLN A 98 7.48 -3.00 -21.58
C GLN A 98 6.20 -3.24 -20.78
N LEU A 99 5.34 -2.22 -20.71
CA LEU A 99 4.00 -2.32 -20.16
C LEU A 99 3.00 -2.60 -21.28
N PRO A 100 1.89 -3.31 -21.02
CA PRO A 100 0.82 -3.41 -21.99
C PRO A 100 0.37 -2.00 -22.44
N PRO A 101 0.12 -1.75 -23.74
CA PRO A 101 -0.34 -0.44 -24.20
C PRO A 101 -1.61 0.00 -23.47
N ASP A 102 -1.72 1.31 -23.19
CA ASP A 102 -2.89 1.93 -22.55
C ASP A 102 -3.30 1.28 -21.21
N SER A 103 -2.35 0.68 -20.48
CA SER A 103 -2.62 -0.03 -19.22
C SER A 103 -2.13 0.75 -18.01
N LEU A 104 -0.81 0.78 -17.81
CA LEU A 104 -0.12 1.45 -16.71
C LEU A 104 0.84 2.50 -17.25
N GLU A 105 0.98 3.60 -16.51
CA GLU A 105 2.02 4.61 -16.74
C GLU A 105 3.01 4.61 -15.57
N ALA A 106 4.28 4.86 -15.89
CA ALA A 106 5.35 5.01 -14.91
C ALA A 106 5.56 6.48 -14.56
N LEU A 107 5.58 6.77 -13.26
CA LEU A 107 5.77 8.11 -12.73
C LEU A 107 6.94 8.09 -11.74
N ALA A 108 7.79 9.11 -11.78
CA ALA A 108 8.80 9.29 -10.76
C ALA A 108 8.14 9.47 -9.39
N VAL A 109 8.69 8.82 -8.37
CA VAL A 109 8.20 8.98 -7.00
C VAL A 109 8.66 10.33 -6.46
N GLY A 110 7.70 11.23 -6.24
CA GLY A 110 7.91 12.47 -5.50
C GLY A 110 7.71 12.29 -3.99
N ARG A 111 8.24 13.23 -3.20
CA ARG A 111 7.92 13.33 -1.77
C ARG A 111 6.53 13.93 -1.58
N ALA A 112 5.80 13.42 -0.61
CA ALA A 112 4.50 13.96 -0.23
C ALA A 112 4.40 14.11 1.29
N GLU A 113 3.60 15.08 1.73
CA GLU A 113 3.22 15.14 3.13
C GLU A 113 2.24 14.01 3.45
N LEU A 114 2.46 13.36 4.60
CA LEU A 114 1.52 12.37 5.10
C LEU A 114 0.21 13.06 5.51
N ALA A 115 -0.92 12.48 5.13
CA ALA A 115 -2.22 12.95 5.58
C ALA A 115 -2.30 12.85 7.12
N ARG A 116 -2.69 13.94 7.79
CA ARG A 116 -2.80 14.02 9.25
C ARG A 116 -4.25 14.19 9.65
N GLY A 117 -4.67 13.36 10.61
CA GLY A 117 -5.97 13.46 11.26
C GLY A 117 -5.86 14.17 12.60
N GLU A 118 -6.97 14.23 13.30
CA GLU A 118 -7.03 14.66 14.70
C GLU A 118 -6.93 13.43 15.63
N ALA A 119 -6.84 13.66 16.94
CA ALA A 119 -6.76 12.58 17.91
C ALA A 119 -7.93 11.58 17.84
N MET A 120 -9.10 12.05 17.41
CA MET A 120 -10.35 11.26 17.37
C MET A 120 -10.96 11.19 15.96
N ALA A 121 -10.28 11.68 14.94
CA ALA A 121 -10.81 11.73 13.58
C ALA A 121 -9.72 11.45 12.54
N ALA A 122 -10.06 10.65 11.53
CA ALA A 122 -9.21 10.45 10.37
C ALA A 122 -9.07 11.77 9.57
N PRO A 123 -8.00 11.92 8.76
CA PRO A 123 -7.92 13.02 7.80
C PRO A 123 -9.16 13.06 6.90
N LEU A 124 -9.64 14.27 6.56
CA LEU A 124 -10.81 14.46 5.69
C LEU A 124 -10.62 13.86 4.29
N ALA A 125 -9.40 13.90 3.77
CA ALA A 125 -9.03 13.31 2.51
C ALA A 125 -7.59 12.76 2.59
N ILE A 126 -7.34 11.65 1.90
CA ILE A 126 -6.03 11.03 1.81
C ILE A 126 -5.73 10.83 0.32
N GLY A 127 -4.86 11.66 -0.24
CA GLY A 127 -4.42 11.54 -1.63
C GLY A 127 -3.42 10.39 -1.81
N VAL A 128 -3.37 9.80 -3.00
CA VAL A 128 -2.50 8.65 -3.31
C VAL A 128 -1.03 8.95 -3.07
N GLY A 129 -0.56 10.18 -3.29
CA GLY A 129 0.82 10.57 -2.96
C GLY A 129 1.16 10.40 -1.47
N ALA A 130 0.24 10.73 -0.56
CA ALA A 130 0.44 10.51 0.87
C ALA A 130 0.42 9.02 1.23
N VAL A 131 -0.40 8.22 0.54
CA VAL A 131 -0.43 6.75 0.70
C VAL A 131 0.89 6.13 0.22
N LEU A 132 1.39 6.57 -0.94
CA LEU A 132 2.66 6.12 -1.50
C LEU A 132 3.84 6.51 -0.60
N GLU A 133 3.88 7.75 -0.10
CA GLU A 133 4.87 8.17 0.90
C GLU A 133 4.83 7.21 2.11
N HIS A 134 3.65 6.97 2.70
CA HIS A 134 3.50 6.03 3.83
C HIS A 134 4.00 4.62 3.51
N ALA A 135 3.63 4.09 2.33
CA ALA A 135 4.06 2.79 1.86
C ALA A 135 5.59 2.68 1.73
N LEU A 136 6.25 3.73 1.24
CA LEU A 136 7.70 3.76 1.12
C LEU A 136 8.40 3.89 2.49
N ARG A 137 7.82 4.64 3.44
CA ARG A 137 8.31 4.64 4.83
C ARG A 137 8.19 3.26 5.46
N HIS A 138 7.12 2.54 5.17
CA HIS A 138 6.93 1.17 5.63
C HIS A 138 7.98 0.21 5.04
N LEU A 139 8.24 0.28 3.73
CA LEU A 139 9.31 -0.50 3.09
C LEU A 139 10.70 -0.13 3.63
N ALA A 140 10.97 1.16 3.87
CA ALA A 140 12.24 1.61 4.44
C ALA A 140 12.48 1.05 5.85
N TRP A 141 11.41 0.89 6.64
CA TRP A 141 11.47 0.18 7.92
C TRP A 141 11.67 -1.33 7.73
N LEU A 142 10.88 -1.98 6.85
CA LEU A 142 10.97 -3.43 6.61
C LEU A 142 12.34 -3.87 6.10
N ILE A 143 12.99 -3.12 5.21
CA ILE A 143 14.35 -3.45 4.73
C ILE A 143 15.37 -3.56 5.86
N ARG A 144 15.12 -2.90 7.01
CA ARG A 144 16.03 -2.92 8.17
C ARG A 144 15.66 -3.99 9.19
N ASP A 145 14.37 -4.34 9.27
CA ASP A 145 13.82 -5.17 10.34
C ASP A 145 13.52 -6.61 9.88
N ASP A 146 13.10 -6.80 8.62
CA ASP A 146 12.75 -8.09 8.02
C ASP A 146 13.89 -8.61 7.12
N PRO A 147 14.56 -9.72 7.48
CA PRO A 147 15.66 -10.29 6.68
C PRO A 147 15.25 -10.73 5.26
N ALA A 148 14.01 -11.17 5.06
CA ALA A 148 13.52 -11.59 3.76
C ALA A 148 13.37 -10.39 2.83
N ILE A 149 12.82 -9.28 3.34
CA ILE A 149 12.70 -8.02 2.59
C ILE A 149 14.07 -7.39 2.35
N ALA A 150 14.95 -7.38 3.36
CA ALA A 150 16.33 -6.91 3.22
C ALA A 150 17.08 -7.64 2.10
N THR A 151 16.89 -8.96 2.00
CA THR A 151 17.49 -9.78 0.93
C THR A 151 16.85 -9.49 -0.42
N ALA A 152 15.52 -9.44 -0.49
CA ALA A 152 14.78 -9.25 -1.74
C ALA A 152 15.03 -7.86 -2.37
N LEU A 153 15.21 -6.84 -1.53
CA LEU A 153 15.34 -5.43 -1.92
C LEU A 153 16.72 -4.83 -1.56
N ALA A 154 17.77 -5.65 -1.53
CA ALA A 154 19.11 -5.23 -1.09
C ALA A 154 19.63 -3.98 -1.82
N SER A 155 19.36 -3.83 -3.11
CA SER A 155 19.79 -2.67 -3.91
C SER A 155 18.98 -1.39 -3.64
N TRP A 156 17.85 -1.47 -2.93
CA TRP A 156 16.95 -0.34 -2.68
C TRP A 156 17.30 0.44 -1.41
N HIS A 157 18.28 -0.03 -0.65
CA HIS A 157 18.58 0.50 0.69
C HIS A 157 18.85 2.01 0.68
N ASP A 158 19.65 2.50 -0.28
CA ASP A 158 19.98 3.92 -0.38
C ASP A 158 18.80 4.76 -0.88
N ALA A 159 18.05 4.27 -1.87
CA ALA A 159 16.88 4.95 -2.41
C ALA A 159 15.76 5.11 -1.35
N LEU A 160 15.63 4.13 -0.45
CA LEU A 160 14.64 4.16 0.64
C LEU A 160 15.11 4.89 1.90
N ALA A 161 16.40 5.20 2.03
CA ALA A 161 16.96 5.84 3.22
C ALA A 161 16.29 7.19 3.54
N VAL A 162 15.86 7.93 2.52
CA VAL A 162 15.19 9.22 2.67
C VAL A 162 13.75 9.13 3.18
N TYR A 163 13.15 7.94 3.19
CA TYR A 163 11.80 7.67 3.70
C TYR A 163 11.79 7.17 5.14
N VAL A 164 12.96 6.93 5.73
CA VAL A 164 13.08 6.59 7.13
C VAL A 164 12.55 7.78 7.94
N PRO A 165 11.50 7.60 8.78
CA PRO A 165 11.07 8.66 9.67
C PRO A 165 12.26 9.09 10.52
N GLU A 166 12.50 10.40 10.65
CA GLU A 166 13.49 10.85 11.62
C GLU A 166 13.13 10.23 12.98
N PRO A 167 14.07 9.55 13.65
CA PRO A 167 13.79 9.04 14.98
C PRO A 167 13.35 10.22 15.83
N PHE A 168 12.37 9.97 16.71
CA PHE A 168 11.96 10.93 17.72
C PHE A 168 13.23 11.47 18.40
N ARG A 169 13.59 12.72 18.10
CA ARG A 169 14.57 13.44 18.90
C ARG A 169 13.85 13.70 20.20
N ALA A 170 14.11 12.85 21.20
CA ALA A 170 13.82 13.24 22.57
C ALA A 170 14.48 14.60 22.76
N LEU A 171 13.66 15.64 23.00
CA LEU A 171 14.16 16.94 23.40
C LEU A 171 14.93 16.68 24.70
N ALA A 172 16.27 16.75 24.62
CA ALA A 172 17.15 16.67 25.77
C ALA A 172 17.01 17.92 26.63
#